data_AF-A0A3D1PI99-F1
#
_entry.id   AF-A0A3D1PI99-F1
#
_cell.length_a   1.000
_cell.length_b   1.000
_cell.length_c   1.000
_cell.angle_alpha   90.00
_cell.angle_beta   90.00
_cell.angle_gamma   90.00
#
_symmetry.space_group_name_H-M   'P 1'
#
loop_
_entity.id
_entity.type
_entity.pdbx_description
1 polymer ?
#
loop_
_entity_poly.entity_id
_entity_poly.type
_entity_poly.pdbx_seq_one_letter_code
_entity_poly.pdbx_strand_id
1 'polypeptide(L)'
;MYQYWMRTDVLKLLKRLTWRENFFHALCIQTQVWYNISLKLEKLQNFLRNIADLGLKILVTEMDVMDKDLPTDIAIRDRAIAGLSEDILLVMGEESTVIGVNTWEISGKHMWISAHVPKDESTSMRLLSCTADMQRKLAWNGIASAFDKATRKRSSQRWTAGKKLRYQS
;
A
#
# COMPACT_ATOMS: atom_id res chain seq x y z
N MET A 1 2.79 -11.94 17.19
CA MET A 1 1.91 -13.12 17.39
C MET A 1 0.49 -12.85 16.88
N TYR A 2 -0.14 -11.72 17.22
CA TYR A 2 -1.53 -11.36 16.83
C TYR A 2 -1.83 -11.39 15.32
N GLN A 3 -0.98 -10.79 14.49
CA GLN A 3 -1.20 -10.72 13.02
C GLN A 3 -1.23 -12.09 12.31
N TYR A 4 -0.68 -13.15 12.91
CA TYR A 4 -0.62 -14.48 12.30
C TYR A 4 -1.97 -15.20 12.35
N TRP A 5 -2.66 -15.13 13.49
CA TRP A 5 -3.96 -15.77 13.70
C TRP A 5 -5.04 -15.12 12.84
N MET A 6 -5.04 -13.79 12.75
CA MET A 6 -5.97 -13.04 11.90
C MET A 6 -5.91 -13.48 10.43
N ARG A 7 -4.71 -13.58 9.84
CA ARG A 7 -4.54 -14.03 8.44
C ARG A 7 -5.05 -15.45 8.25
N THR A 8 -4.74 -16.31 9.21
CA THR A 8 -5.17 -17.72 9.18
C THR A 8 -6.70 -17.83 9.23
N ASP A 9 -7.35 -17.05 10.10
CA ASP A 9 -8.81 -17.11 10.26
C ASP A 9 -9.55 -16.45 9.10
N VAL A 10 -9.00 -15.37 8.52
CA VAL A 10 -9.48 -14.81 7.25
C VAL A 10 -9.41 -15.84 6.14
N LEU A 11 -8.29 -16.57 5.99
CA LEU A 11 -8.17 -17.61 4.96
C LEU A 11 -9.17 -18.76 5.17
N LYS A 12 -9.40 -19.20 6.42
CA LYS A 12 -10.43 -20.20 6.73
C LYS A 12 -11.83 -19.69 6.36
N LEU A 13 -12.12 -18.43 6.66
CA LEU A 13 -13.40 -17.81 6.30
C LEU A 13 -13.57 -17.77 4.78
N LEU A 14 -12.58 -17.24 4.06
CA LEU A 14 -12.61 -17.15 2.59
C LEU A 14 -12.79 -18.52 1.95
N LYS A 15 -12.06 -19.55 2.41
CA LYS A 15 -12.20 -20.93 1.92
C LYS A 15 -13.62 -21.47 2.10
N ARG A 16 -14.29 -21.17 3.22
CA ARG A 16 -15.69 -21.58 3.45
C ARG A 16 -16.67 -20.82 2.55
N LEU A 17 -16.41 -19.55 2.28
CA LEU A 17 -17.26 -18.70 1.45
C LEU A 17 -17.13 -19.04 -0.04
N THR A 18 -15.92 -19.31 -0.53
CA THR A 18 -15.68 -19.69 -1.92
C THR A 18 -16.24 -21.08 -2.23
N TRP A 19 -16.10 -22.04 -1.32
CA TRP A 19 -16.60 -23.41 -1.50
C TRP A 19 -18.13 -23.51 -1.60
N ARG A 20 -18.87 -22.56 -1.00
CA ARG A 20 -20.33 -22.67 -0.92
C ARG A 20 -21.02 -22.29 -2.23
N GLU A 21 -20.79 -21.12 -2.83
CA GLU A 21 -21.49 -20.73 -4.08
C GLU A 21 -20.78 -19.69 -4.98
N ASN A 22 -19.44 -19.58 -5.01
CA ASN A 22 -18.70 -18.71 -5.97
C ASN A 22 -19.13 -17.22 -6.09
N PHE A 23 -19.90 -16.66 -5.15
CA PHE A 23 -20.33 -15.25 -5.18
C PHE A 23 -19.23 -14.25 -4.78
N PHE A 24 -18.10 -14.73 -4.27
CA PHE A 24 -16.98 -13.88 -3.83
C PHE A 24 -15.93 -13.78 -4.92
N HIS A 25 -15.76 -12.57 -5.45
CA HIS A 25 -14.88 -12.32 -6.59
C HIS A 25 -13.52 -11.74 -6.19
N ALA A 26 -13.46 -11.03 -5.05
CA ALA A 26 -12.27 -10.35 -4.60
C ALA A 26 -12.23 -10.17 -3.09
N LEU A 27 -11.02 -10.07 -2.53
CA LEU A 27 -10.77 -9.54 -1.20
C LEU A 27 -10.21 -8.10 -1.31
N CYS A 28 -10.78 -7.19 -0.54
CA CYS A 28 -10.22 -5.85 -0.33
C CYS A 28 -9.31 -5.86 0.90
N ILE A 29 -8.07 -5.37 0.77
CA ILE A 29 -7.08 -5.32 1.84
C ILE A 29 -6.75 -3.87 2.16
N GLN A 30 -6.96 -3.49 3.42
CA GLN A 30 -6.38 -2.27 3.99
C GLN A 30 -4.91 -2.56 4.33
N THR A 31 -3.98 -1.79 3.77
CA THR A 31 -2.53 -1.93 3.99
C THR A 31 -1.98 -0.66 4.63
N GLN A 32 -2.65 -0.20 5.67
CA GLN A 32 -2.14 0.85 6.53
C GLN A 32 -1.11 0.22 7.47
N VAL A 33 0.17 0.48 7.24
CA VAL A 33 1.27 -0.13 7.99
C VAL A 33 2.04 0.92 8.76
N TRP A 34 2.44 0.59 9.98
CA TRP A 34 3.36 1.41 10.75
C TRP A 34 4.80 1.02 10.41
N TYR A 35 5.68 1.99 10.14
CA TYR A 35 7.07 1.74 9.77
C TYR A 35 7.84 0.94 10.84
N ASN A 36 7.57 1.23 12.12
CA ASN A 36 8.20 0.56 13.27
C ASN A 36 7.74 -0.90 13.45
N ILE A 37 6.60 -1.30 12.90
CA ILE A 37 6.18 -2.69 12.90
C ILE A 37 7.01 -3.37 11.83
N SER A 38 7.81 -4.37 12.23
CA SER A 38 8.60 -5.17 11.30
C SER A 38 7.70 -5.88 10.29
N LEU A 39 7.29 -5.17 9.25
CA LEU A 39 6.52 -5.69 8.15
C LEU A 39 7.42 -6.67 7.42
N LYS A 40 7.16 -7.95 7.65
CA LYS A 40 7.83 -9.00 6.90
C LYS A 40 7.19 -9.09 5.54
N LEU A 41 7.80 -8.46 4.54
CA LEU A 41 7.35 -8.43 3.15
C LEU A 41 7.07 -9.84 2.60
N GLU A 42 7.89 -10.82 2.97
CA GLU A 42 7.67 -12.24 2.65
C GLU A 42 6.33 -12.76 3.18
N LYS A 43 5.92 -12.35 4.39
CA LYS A 43 4.63 -12.75 4.94
C LYS A 43 3.45 -12.07 4.26
N LEU A 44 3.65 -10.87 3.69
CA LEU A 44 2.65 -10.22 2.85
C LEU A 44 2.52 -11.00 1.54
N GLN A 45 3.64 -11.30 0.89
CA GLN A 45 3.68 -12.10 -0.35
C GLN A 45 2.98 -13.45 -0.19
N ASN A 46 3.30 -14.21 0.86
CA ASN A 46 2.68 -15.51 1.14
C ASN A 46 1.18 -15.38 1.39
N PHE A 47 0.74 -14.29 2.04
CA PHE A 47 -0.68 -14.05 2.26
C PHE A 47 -1.44 -13.75 0.96
N LEU A 48 -0.87 -12.91 0.09
CA LEU A 48 -1.43 -12.62 -1.24
C LEU A 48 -1.53 -13.89 -2.09
N ARG A 49 -0.49 -14.74 -2.07
CA ARG A 49 -0.49 -16.04 -2.74
C ARG A 49 -1.62 -16.95 -2.24
N ASN A 50 -1.77 -17.08 -0.92
CA ASN A 50 -2.83 -17.91 -0.35
C ASN A 50 -4.24 -17.44 -0.76
N ILE A 51 -4.46 -16.14 -0.95
CA ILE A 51 -5.73 -15.61 -1.47
C ILE A 51 -5.90 -15.92 -2.96
N ALA A 52 -4.82 -15.77 -3.74
CA ALA A 52 -4.81 -16.10 -5.16
C ALA A 52 -5.14 -17.58 -5.40
N ASP A 53 -4.63 -18.49 -4.56
CA ASP A 53 -4.88 -19.94 -4.64
C ASP A 53 -6.35 -20.29 -4.34
N LEU A 54 -7.12 -19.39 -3.71
CA LEU A 54 -8.57 -19.52 -3.54
C LEU A 54 -9.36 -19.04 -4.77
N GLY A 55 -8.68 -18.61 -5.85
CA GLY A 55 -9.30 -18.09 -7.07
C GLY A 55 -9.81 -16.66 -6.95
N LEU A 56 -9.42 -15.93 -5.88
CA LEU A 56 -9.90 -14.58 -5.60
C LEU A 56 -8.99 -13.52 -6.21
N LYS A 57 -9.61 -12.45 -6.71
CA LYS A 57 -8.91 -11.20 -7.01
C LYS A 57 -8.57 -10.45 -5.73
N ILE A 58 -7.62 -9.53 -5.80
CA ILE A 58 -7.17 -8.72 -4.68
C ILE A 58 -7.23 -7.25 -5.09
N LEU A 59 -7.91 -6.46 -4.27
CA LEU A 59 -7.89 -5.00 -4.33
C LEU A 59 -7.21 -4.49 -3.07
N VAL A 60 -6.20 -3.64 -3.22
CA VAL A 60 -5.63 -2.93 -2.09
C VAL A 60 -6.33 -1.59 -2.03
N THR A 61 -7.10 -1.34 -0.96
CA THR A 61 -8.01 -0.19 -0.90
C THR A 61 -7.44 0.99 -0.11
N GLU A 62 -6.48 0.73 0.77
CA GLU A 62 -5.94 1.72 1.72
C GLU A 62 -4.45 1.47 1.95
N MET A 63 -3.62 1.79 0.96
CA MET A 63 -2.17 1.68 1.08
C MET A 63 -1.58 2.98 1.61
N ASP A 64 -1.09 2.96 2.85
CA ASP A 64 -0.39 4.09 3.46
C ASP A 64 0.67 3.58 4.45
N VAL A 65 1.82 4.27 4.51
CA VAL A 65 2.88 3.98 5.46
C VAL A 65 2.91 5.07 6.51
N MET A 66 2.54 4.71 7.73
CA MET A 66 2.56 5.59 8.88
C MET A 66 3.96 5.63 9.49
N ASP A 67 4.39 6.83 9.88
CA ASP A 67 5.74 7.18 10.32
C ASP A 67 5.93 7.12 11.84
N LYS A 68 5.08 6.36 12.52
CA LYS A 68 5.16 6.18 13.96
C LYS A 68 6.53 5.70 14.38
N ASP A 69 7.06 6.37 15.40
CA ASP A 69 8.34 6.12 16.05
C ASP A 69 9.57 6.31 15.13
N LEU A 70 9.41 6.97 13.97
CA LEU A 70 10.54 7.50 13.20
C LEU A 70 11.12 8.77 13.87
N PRO A 71 12.40 9.10 13.62
CA PRO A 71 12.99 10.37 14.08
C PRO A 71 12.20 11.58 13.59
N THR A 72 12.22 12.69 14.32
CA THR A 72 11.50 13.92 13.95
C THR A 72 11.99 14.56 12.65
N ASP A 73 13.21 14.23 12.21
CA ASP A 73 13.79 14.70 10.94
C ASP A 73 12.91 14.31 9.74
N ILE A 74 12.42 15.32 9.04
CA ILE A 74 11.48 15.17 7.92
C ILE A 74 12.12 14.40 6.76
N ALA A 75 13.39 14.67 6.45
CA ALA A 75 14.07 14.04 5.32
C ALA A 75 14.29 12.53 5.58
N ILE A 76 14.58 12.15 6.83
CA ILE A 76 14.65 10.75 7.25
C ILE A 76 13.27 10.08 7.11
N ARG A 77 12.20 10.72 7.64
CA ARG A 77 10.83 10.19 7.55
C ARG A 77 10.38 9.98 6.12
N ASP A 78 10.54 11.00 5.28
CA ASP A 78 10.10 10.95 3.88
C ASP A 78 10.83 9.86 3.08
N ARG A 79 12.14 9.68 3.30
CA ARG A 79 12.90 8.59 2.65
C ARG A 79 12.44 7.21 3.12
N ALA A 80 12.23 7.04 4.43
CA ALA A 80 11.79 5.78 5.03
C ALA A 80 10.41 5.36 4.50
N ILE A 81 9.46 6.30 4.45
CA ILE A 81 8.12 6.10 3.92
C ILE A 81 8.18 5.76 2.43
N ALA A 82 8.93 6.55 1.64
CA ALA A 82 9.06 6.31 0.21
C ALA A 82 9.62 4.92 -0.11
N GLY A 83 10.66 4.49 0.61
CA GLY A 83 11.26 3.16 0.44
C GLY A 83 10.29 2.04 0.79
N LEU A 84 9.62 2.12 1.94
CA LEU A 84 8.67 1.08 2.35
C LEU A 84 7.43 1.03 1.44
N SER A 85 6.94 2.19 0.98
CA SER A 85 5.86 2.27 -0.01
C SER A 85 6.26 1.58 -1.32
N GLU A 86 7.49 1.81 -1.80
CA GLU A 86 8.02 1.13 -2.98
C GLU A 86 8.09 -0.38 -2.77
N ASP A 87 8.68 -0.85 -1.67
CA ASP A 87 8.85 -2.27 -1.37
C ASP A 87 7.51 -3.02 -1.29
N ILE A 88 6.51 -2.43 -0.63
CA ILE A 88 5.16 -2.98 -0.52
C ILE A 88 4.52 -3.12 -1.91
N LEU A 89 4.62 -2.08 -2.74
CA LEU A 89 4.07 -2.09 -4.09
C LEU A 89 4.79 -3.07 -5.01
N LEU A 90 6.10 -3.25 -4.85
CA LEU A 90 6.83 -4.28 -5.57
C LEU A 90 6.30 -5.68 -5.22
N VAL A 91 6.12 -5.98 -3.93
CA VAL A 91 5.53 -7.26 -3.48
C VAL A 91 4.12 -7.45 -4.03
N MET A 92 3.27 -6.42 -3.94
CA MET A 92 1.90 -6.47 -4.47
C MET A 92 1.88 -6.65 -5.99
N GLY A 93 2.77 -5.95 -6.71
CA GLY A 93 2.87 -5.99 -8.17
C GLY A 93 3.37 -7.32 -8.74
N GLU A 94 4.10 -8.11 -7.93
CA GLU A 94 4.48 -9.47 -8.32
C GLU A 94 3.27 -10.43 -8.33
N GLU A 95 2.23 -10.19 -7.52
CA GLU A 95 1.04 -11.02 -7.50
C GLU A 95 0.02 -10.59 -8.57
N SER A 96 -0.23 -11.48 -9.54
CA SER A 96 -1.07 -11.16 -10.71
C SER A 96 -2.56 -11.02 -10.39
N THR A 97 -3.02 -11.56 -9.26
CA THR A 97 -4.40 -11.40 -8.78
C THR A 97 -4.63 -10.06 -8.09
N VAL A 98 -3.57 -9.30 -7.79
CA VAL A 98 -3.69 -7.88 -7.39
C VAL A 98 -4.04 -7.07 -8.62
N ILE A 99 -5.29 -6.60 -8.67
CA ILE A 99 -5.85 -5.91 -9.85
C ILE A 99 -5.97 -4.40 -9.68
N GLY A 100 -5.69 -3.88 -8.48
CA GLY A 100 -5.75 -2.45 -8.20
C GLY A 100 -5.19 -2.11 -6.83
N VAL A 101 -4.60 -0.91 -6.73
CA VAL A 101 -4.12 -0.33 -5.49
C VAL A 101 -4.63 1.11 -5.40
N ASN A 102 -5.23 1.43 -4.26
CA ASN A 102 -5.66 2.77 -3.88
C ASN A 102 -5.01 3.15 -2.56
N THR A 103 -4.53 4.39 -2.45
CA THR A 103 -4.13 4.97 -1.16
C THR A 103 -5.39 5.42 -0.43
N TRP A 104 -5.35 5.54 0.90
CA TRP A 104 -6.52 6.04 1.64
C TRP A 104 -6.87 7.45 1.20
N GLU A 105 -5.86 8.32 1.13
CA GLU A 105 -5.98 9.68 0.63
C GLU A 105 -4.72 10.06 -0.16
N ILE A 106 -4.79 11.16 -0.91
CA ILE A 106 -3.66 11.70 -1.68
C ILE A 106 -3.02 12.91 -0.98
N SER A 107 -3.80 13.72 -0.25
CA SER A 107 -3.39 15.00 0.36
C SER A 107 -4.10 15.24 1.69
N GLY A 108 -3.40 15.86 2.64
CA GLY A 108 -3.90 16.06 4.01
C GLY A 108 -5.00 17.12 4.15
N LYS A 109 -5.36 17.82 3.05
CA LYS A 109 -6.27 18.97 3.07
C LYS A 109 -7.66 18.66 3.61
N HIS A 110 -8.15 17.43 3.39
CA HIS A 110 -9.47 16.99 3.83
C HIS A 110 -9.43 15.73 4.71
N MET A 111 -8.25 15.38 5.25
CA MET A 111 -8.08 14.18 6.06
C MET A 111 -8.93 14.25 7.32
N TRP A 112 -9.70 13.19 7.60
CA TRP A 112 -10.43 13.07 8.88
C TRP A 112 -9.50 13.11 10.10
N ILE A 113 -8.25 12.66 9.95
CA ILE A 113 -7.21 12.71 10.99
C ILE A 113 -6.58 14.12 11.12
N SER A 114 -6.69 15.02 10.13
CA SER A 114 -6.06 16.34 10.21
C SER A 114 -6.63 17.22 11.33
N ALA A 115 -7.86 16.95 11.78
CA ALA A 115 -8.44 17.58 12.97
C ALA A 115 -7.72 17.19 14.29
N HIS A 116 -6.98 16.08 14.30
CA HIS A 116 -6.35 15.50 15.49
C HIS A 116 -4.81 15.50 15.42
N VAL A 117 -4.21 16.04 14.35
CA VAL A 117 -2.76 16.08 14.14
C VAL A 117 -2.27 17.52 14.26
N PRO A 118 -1.12 17.76 14.91
CA PRO A 118 -0.51 19.08 14.98
C PRO A 118 -0.35 19.72 13.59
N LYS A 119 -0.66 21.02 13.50
CA LYS A 119 -0.54 21.80 12.25
C LYS A 119 0.90 22.14 11.85
N ASP A 120 1.84 21.95 12.77
CA ASP A 120 3.26 22.15 12.49
C ASP A 120 3.75 21.05 11.54
N GLU A 121 4.34 21.44 10.41
CA GLU A 121 4.82 20.52 9.38
C GLU A 121 5.86 19.52 9.91
N SER A 122 6.63 19.91 10.92
CA SER A 122 7.64 19.04 11.54
C SER A 122 7.02 17.90 12.36
N THR A 123 5.77 18.07 12.82
CA THR A 123 5.04 17.10 13.63
C THR A 123 3.84 16.49 12.90
N SER A 124 3.51 16.99 11.71
CA SER A 124 2.50 16.43 10.83
C SER A 124 2.88 15.03 10.35
N MET A 125 1.89 14.15 10.23
CA MET A 125 2.09 12.80 9.70
C MET A 125 2.55 12.85 8.24
N ARG A 126 3.52 12.01 7.89
CA ARG A 126 4.12 12.00 6.55
C ARG A 126 3.54 10.90 5.64
N LEU A 127 2.44 10.25 6.03
CA LEU A 127 1.90 9.06 5.35
C LEU A 127 1.43 9.28 3.89
N LEU A 128 1.02 10.49 3.55
CA LEU A 128 0.43 10.79 2.24
C LEU A 128 1.45 11.09 1.15
N SER A 129 1.05 10.85 -0.09
CA SER A 129 1.86 11.06 -1.30
C SER A 129 2.00 12.53 -1.72
N CYS A 130 1.06 13.39 -1.34
CA CYS A 130 1.10 14.82 -1.60
C CYS A 130 0.94 15.68 -0.34
N THR A 131 1.42 16.92 -0.41
CA THR A 131 1.14 17.98 0.57
C THR A 131 -0.32 18.46 0.44
N ALA A 132 -0.75 19.35 1.35
CA ALA A 132 -2.08 19.96 1.28
C ALA A 132 -2.31 20.76 -0.03
N ASP A 133 -1.25 21.32 -0.61
CA ASP A 133 -1.25 22.07 -1.87
C ASP A 133 -0.98 21.19 -3.10
N MET A 134 -1.20 19.87 -2.97
CA MET A 134 -1.04 18.88 -4.04
C MET A 134 0.38 18.76 -4.60
N GLN A 135 1.38 19.25 -3.86
CA GLN A 135 2.79 19.05 -4.24
C GLN A 135 3.22 17.64 -3.89
N ARG A 136 3.99 17.00 -4.77
CA ARG A 136 4.47 15.62 -4.59
C ARG A 136 5.48 15.55 -3.45
N LYS A 137 5.35 14.51 -2.62
CA LYS A 137 6.35 14.14 -1.60
C LYS A 137 7.20 12.97 -2.08
N LEU A 138 8.25 12.60 -1.34
CA LEU A 138 9.08 11.43 -1.71
C LEU A 138 8.27 10.13 -1.80
N ALA A 139 7.20 9.97 -1.02
CA ALA A 139 6.29 8.84 -1.12
C ALA A 139 5.71 8.67 -2.54
N TRP A 140 5.38 9.76 -3.24
CA TRP A 140 4.98 9.71 -4.65
C TRP A 140 6.03 9.06 -5.53
N ASN A 141 7.31 9.41 -5.32
CA ASN A 141 8.41 8.89 -6.11
C ASN A 141 8.63 7.38 -5.84
N GLY A 142 8.49 6.93 -4.59
CA GLY A 142 8.53 5.50 -4.26
C GLY A 142 7.43 4.71 -4.97
N ILE A 143 6.21 5.25 -4.96
CA ILE A 143 5.07 4.66 -5.68
C ILE A 143 5.30 4.61 -7.19
N ALA A 144 5.75 5.72 -7.78
CA ALA A 144 6.05 5.80 -9.20
C ALA A 144 7.16 4.81 -9.62
N SER A 145 8.22 4.71 -8.80
CA SER A 145 9.33 3.78 -9.02
C SER A 145 8.85 2.33 -9.03
N ALA A 146 7.99 1.93 -8.10
CA ALA A 146 7.42 0.59 -8.07
C ALA A 146 6.65 0.26 -9.36
N PHE A 147 5.83 1.19 -9.86
CA PHE A 147 5.10 1.00 -11.12
C PHE A 147 6.03 0.94 -12.33
N ASP A 148 7.06 1.78 -12.39
CA ASP A 148 8.05 1.74 -13.46
C ASP A 148 8.85 0.42 -13.45
N LYS A 149 9.17 -0.12 -12.27
CA LYS A 149 9.84 -1.43 -12.14
C LYS A 149 8.91 -2.58 -12.55
N ALA A 150 7.64 -2.54 -12.15
CA ALA A 150 6.64 -3.56 -12.51
C ALA A 150 6.39 -3.61 -14.02
N THR A 151 6.34 -2.46 -14.68
CA THR A 151 6.15 -2.38 -16.15
C THR A 151 7.36 -2.86 -16.94
N ARG A 152 8.58 -2.69 -16.43
CA ARG A 152 9.81 -3.20 -17.09
C ARG A 152 9.93 -4.72 -17.00
N LYS A 153 9.48 -5.33 -15.91
CA LYS A 153 9.55 -6.79 -15.70
C LYS A 153 8.55 -7.59 -16.53
N ARG A 154 7.43 -6.98 -16.96
CA ARG A 154 6.34 -7.68 -17.66
C ARG A 154 5.96 -6.91 -18.92
N SER A 155 6.22 -7.48 -20.09
CA SER A 155 5.83 -6.95 -21.41
C SER A 155 4.30 -6.85 -21.65
N SER A 156 3.46 -7.06 -20.63
CA SER A 156 2.00 -7.11 -20.76
C SER A 156 1.31 -5.89 -20.15
N GLN A 157 0.21 -5.47 -20.77
CA GLN A 157 -0.69 -4.33 -20.52
C GLN A 157 -1.30 -4.20 -19.10
N ARG A 158 -0.71 -4.76 -18.04
CA ARG A 158 -1.32 -4.84 -16.70
C ARG A 158 -1.18 -3.60 -15.83
N TRP A 159 -0.10 -2.82 -15.96
CA TRP A 159 0.14 -1.61 -15.16
C TRP A 159 0.43 -0.41 -16.07
N THR A 160 -0.60 0.21 -16.65
CA THR A 160 -0.40 1.35 -17.57
C THR A 160 -0.12 2.69 -16.88
N ALA A 161 -0.15 2.75 -15.54
CA ALA A 161 -0.03 3.98 -14.76
C ALA A 161 1.35 4.65 -14.82
N GLY A 162 2.44 3.88 -14.95
CA GLY A 162 3.83 4.41 -14.91
C GLY A 162 4.15 5.43 -16.02
N LYS A 163 3.43 5.41 -17.16
CA LYS A 163 3.61 6.41 -18.22
C LYS A 163 3.02 7.79 -17.87
N LYS A 164 1.99 7.86 -17.00
CA LYS A 164 1.28 9.10 -16.66
C LYS A 164 1.86 9.85 -15.46
N LEU A 165 2.68 9.21 -14.62
CA LEU A 165 3.32 9.86 -13.46
C LEU A 165 4.52 10.75 -13.83
N ARG A 166 4.88 10.84 -15.12
CA ARG A 166 6.13 11.45 -15.62
C ARG A 166 6.07 12.94 -15.95
N TYR A 167 4.94 13.61 -15.78
CA TYR A 167 4.86 15.04 -16.09
C TYR A 167 4.88 15.91 -14.83
N GLN A 168 5.64 17.01 -14.94
CA GLN A 168 5.91 18.08 -13.98
C GLN A 168 7.12 17.83 -13.08
N SER A 169 8.29 18.10 -13.70
CA SER A 169 9.52 18.62 -13.08
C SER A 169 9.35 20.10 -12.72
#